data_AF-A0A521H6G3-F1
#
_entry.id   AF-A0A521H6G3-F1
#
_cell.length_a   1.000
_cell.length_b   1.000
_cell.length_c   1.000
_cell.angle_alpha   90.00
_cell.angle_beta   90.00
_cell.angle_gamma   90.00
#
_symmetry.space_group_name_H-M   'P 1'
#
loop_
_entity.id
_entity.type
_entity.pdbx_description
1 polymer ?
#
loop_
_entity_poly.entity_id
_entity_poly.type
_entity_poly.pdbx_seq_one_letter_code
_entity_poly.pdbx_strand_id
1 'polypeptide(L)'
;MAQDRFQSIPEAATSAEVRVVMPDGRITHRQFDRAAEIAKGPRHWLGTSPADGLYRYEIRFAQALSEVQRAAAAQARAEGGTASVEGMPEALAAVFGSFRVQGGEIQSQTGIETNATAARPKSGETPNDQVIPDDLIVQSSLCVGLDCVNNESFGFDTIRMKENNTRIKFEDTSTGTFPADDWQLTANDDASNGLNRFSIENITAATVPFTVQGSAPNNSLYINANGDVGLGTAVPGLKLSLSDTDTPSIRLEQTGAGGITPQTWDMAGNEAGFFVRDVTAGSLLSFRIRPGAPGSSLDIAANGNVGIGTGNPQAKLHVA
;
A
#
# COMPACT_ATOMS: atom_id res chain seq x y z
N MET A 1 -12.96 -20.86 53.57
CA MET A 1 -12.26 -19.59 53.28
C MET A 1 -11.16 -19.87 52.28
N ALA A 2 -11.46 -19.73 50.98
CA ALA A 2 -10.46 -19.92 49.94
C ALA A 2 -9.57 -18.66 49.90
N GLN A 3 -8.28 -18.81 50.17
CA GLN A 3 -7.31 -17.75 49.90
C GLN A 3 -7.18 -17.62 48.38
N ASP A 4 -7.71 -16.54 47.81
CA ASP A 4 -7.47 -16.14 46.43
C ASP A 4 -5.97 -15.90 46.22
N ARG A 5 -5.26 -16.90 45.69
CA ARG A 5 -3.84 -16.81 45.35
C ARG A 5 -3.66 -16.05 44.04
N PHE A 6 -3.66 -14.72 44.10
CA PHE A 6 -3.16 -13.88 43.01
C PHE A 6 -1.62 -14.05 42.89
N GLN A 7 -1.19 -15.09 42.16
CA GLN A 7 0.13 -15.36 41.54
C GLN A 7 1.45 -15.13 42.34
N SER A 8 2.53 -15.73 41.82
CA SER A 8 3.86 -15.79 42.45
C SER A 8 4.59 -14.45 42.38
N ILE A 9 4.76 -13.80 43.52
CA ILE A 9 5.67 -12.66 43.69
C ILE A 9 7.11 -13.17 43.49
N PRO A 10 7.92 -12.58 42.60
CA PRO A 10 9.33 -12.96 42.44
C PRO A 10 10.09 -12.84 43.77
N GLU A 11 10.94 -13.81 44.09
CA GLU A 11 11.65 -13.84 45.38
C GLU A 11 12.51 -12.59 45.61
N ALA A 12 13.08 -12.02 44.56
CA ALA A 12 13.89 -10.80 44.63
C ALA A 12 13.08 -9.49 44.72
N ALA A 13 11.75 -9.54 44.59
CA ALA A 13 10.91 -8.34 44.59
C ALA A 13 10.81 -7.71 45.98
N THR A 14 11.19 -6.44 46.10
CA THR A 14 11.09 -5.67 47.35
C THR A 14 9.89 -4.75 47.37
N SER A 15 9.56 -4.10 46.26
CA SER A 15 8.40 -3.22 46.11
C SER A 15 7.67 -3.51 44.81
N ALA A 16 6.49 -2.94 44.64
CA ALA A 16 5.74 -3.09 43.40
C ALA A 16 4.78 -1.93 43.12
N GLU A 17 4.48 -1.74 41.84
CA GLU A 17 3.44 -0.86 41.36
C GLU A 17 2.34 -1.69 40.71
N VAL A 18 1.10 -1.46 41.11
CA VAL A 18 -0.08 -2.03 40.45
C VAL A 18 -0.78 -0.93 39.68
N ARG A 19 -0.89 -1.11 38.37
CA ARG A 19 -1.70 -0.28 37.47
C ARG A 19 -2.98 -1.03 37.13
N VAL A 20 -4.14 -0.43 37.36
CA VAL A 20 -5.43 -1.04 37.05
C VAL A 20 -6.23 -0.15 36.11
N VAL A 21 -6.75 -0.75 35.03
CA VAL A 21 -7.73 -0.14 34.14
C VAL A 21 -9.12 -0.58 34.60
N MET A 22 -9.96 0.39 34.94
CA MET A 22 -11.33 0.21 35.39
C MET A 22 -12.29 -0.01 34.21
N PRO A 23 -13.52 -0.51 34.46
CA PRO A 23 -14.52 -0.73 33.41
C PRO A 23 -14.93 0.53 32.64
N ASP A 24 -14.81 1.71 33.26
CA ASP A 24 -15.10 3.01 32.67
C ASP A 24 -13.89 3.65 31.94
N GLY A 25 -12.79 2.90 31.83
CA GLY A 25 -11.55 3.35 31.19
C GLY A 25 -10.64 4.18 32.08
N ARG A 26 -11.02 4.51 33.33
CA ARG A 26 -10.12 5.19 34.27
C ARG A 26 -8.95 4.30 34.64
N ILE A 27 -7.79 4.93 34.83
CA ILE A 27 -6.55 4.23 35.22
C ILE A 27 -6.17 4.66 36.63
N THR A 28 -5.87 3.70 37.50
CA THR A 28 -5.27 3.96 38.80
C THR A 28 -3.91 3.30 38.92
N HIS A 29 -3.03 3.98 39.65
CA HIS A 29 -1.70 3.52 39.99
C HIS A 29 -1.60 3.41 41.50
N ARG A 30 -1.06 2.31 41.99
CA ARG A 30 -0.82 2.12 43.41
C ARG A 30 0.55 1.52 43.66
N GLN A 31 1.34 2.26 44.43
CA GLN A 31 2.65 1.84 44.88
C GLN A 31 2.53 1.04 46.19
N PHE A 32 3.33 -0.01 46.30
CA PHE A 32 3.46 -0.86 47.49
C PHE A 32 4.93 -0.91 47.90
N ASP A 33 5.23 -0.41 49.09
CA ASP A 33 6.59 -0.43 49.66
C ASP A 33 7.11 -1.85 49.92
N ARG A 34 6.19 -2.82 50.01
CA ARG A 34 6.49 -4.24 50.15
C ARG A 34 5.75 -5.04 49.08
N ALA A 35 6.48 -5.70 48.19
CA ALA A 35 5.89 -6.53 47.13
C ALA A 35 4.91 -7.59 47.65
N ALA A 36 5.15 -8.10 48.86
CA ALA A 36 4.27 -9.05 49.55
C ALA A 36 2.83 -8.54 49.77
N GLU A 37 2.60 -7.23 49.79
CA GLU A 37 1.26 -6.66 49.97
C GLU A 37 0.34 -6.87 48.77
N ILE A 38 0.89 -7.17 47.60
CA ILE A 38 0.10 -7.52 46.41
C ILE A 38 -0.76 -8.76 46.69
N ALA A 39 -0.27 -9.70 47.48
CA ALA A 39 -0.96 -10.95 47.81
C ALA A 39 -2.29 -10.71 48.56
N LYS A 40 -2.54 -9.50 49.09
CA LYS A 40 -3.84 -9.11 49.68
C LYS A 40 -4.95 -8.95 48.62
N GLY A 41 -4.59 -8.99 47.33
CA GLY A 41 -5.50 -9.09 46.19
C GLY A 41 -6.17 -7.77 45.77
N PRO A 42 -7.01 -7.80 44.71
CA PRO A 42 -7.49 -6.58 44.05
C PRO A 42 -8.41 -5.69 44.90
N ARG A 43 -9.11 -6.25 45.89
CA ARG A 43 -9.82 -5.44 46.90
C ARG A 43 -8.86 -4.52 47.65
N HIS A 44 -7.67 -5.03 47.98
CA HIS A 44 -6.65 -4.23 48.61
C HIS A 44 -6.09 -3.18 47.65
N TRP A 45 -6.01 -3.46 46.34
CA TRP A 45 -5.48 -2.52 45.34
C TRP A 45 -6.44 -1.36 45.07
N LEU A 46 -7.74 -1.66 44.94
CA LEU A 46 -8.79 -0.74 44.50
C LEU A 46 -9.42 0.12 45.62
N GLY A 47 -9.31 -0.31 46.88
CA GLY A 47 -10.02 0.34 48.00
C GLY A 47 -11.43 -0.22 48.22
N THR A 48 -12.30 0.53 48.90
CA THR A 48 -13.66 0.08 49.26
C THR A 48 -14.67 0.31 48.12
N SER A 49 -15.44 -0.73 47.78
CA SER A 49 -16.56 -0.72 46.82
C SER A 49 -16.19 -0.49 45.34
N PRO A 50 -15.56 -1.49 44.67
CA PRO A 50 -15.34 -1.41 43.23
C PRO A 50 -16.66 -1.51 42.45
N ALA A 51 -16.78 -0.74 41.37
CA ALA A 51 -17.90 -0.85 40.45
C ALA A 51 -17.92 -2.20 39.75
N ASP A 52 -19.10 -2.69 39.40
CA ASP A 52 -19.25 -3.91 38.61
C ASP A 52 -18.63 -3.72 37.21
N GLY A 53 -17.95 -4.75 36.72
CA GLY A 53 -17.33 -4.75 35.39
C GLY A 53 -15.99 -5.49 35.31
N LEU A 54 -15.37 -5.45 34.13
CA LEU A 54 -14.08 -6.08 33.88
C LEU A 54 -12.93 -5.11 34.21
N TYR A 55 -11.98 -5.57 35.01
CA TYR A 55 -10.76 -4.85 35.34
C TYR A 55 -9.57 -5.57 34.69
N ARG A 56 -8.62 -4.79 34.15
CA ARG A 56 -7.32 -5.29 33.68
C ARG A 56 -6.22 -4.68 34.52
N TYR A 57 -5.20 -5.46 34.85
CA TYR A 57 -4.11 -4.98 35.68
C TYR A 57 -2.74 -5.36 35.13
N GLU A 58 -1.77 -4.52 35.46
CA GLU A 58 -0.34 -4.71 35.27
C GLU A 58 0.35 -4.52 36.62
N ILE A 59 1.20 -5.46 37.01
CA ILE A 59 2.01 -5.41 38.22
C ILE A 59 3.47 -5.33 37.79
N ARG A 60 4.14 -4.26 38.17
CA ARG A 60 5.59 -4.10 37.97
C ARG A 60 6.30 -4.26 39.31
N PHE A 61 7.29 -5.15 39.35
CA PHE A 61 8.09 -5.37 40.54
C PHE A 61 9.41 -4.61 40.47
N ALA A 62 9.87 -4.12 41.62
CA ALA A 62 11.18 -3.51 41.78
C ALA A 62 12.00 -4.29 42.82
N GLN A 63 13.31 -4.32 42.60
CA GLN A 63 14.29 -4.94 43.49
C GLN A 63 15.03 -3.85 44.27
N ALA A 64 15.40 -4.14 45.52
CA ALA A 64 16.23 -3.23 46.28
C ALA A 64 17.66 -3.28 45.74
N LEU A 65 18.16 -2.12 45.34
CA LEU A 65 19.54 -1.95 44.94
C LEU A 65 20.44 -1.81 46.17
N SER A 66 21.61 -2.44 46.13
CA SER A 66 22.69 -2.21 47.10
C SER A 66 23.16 -0.75 47.06
N GLU A 67 23.88 -0.31 48.09
CA GLU A 67 24.36 1.07 48.17
C GLU A 67 25.27 1.46 46.99
N VAL A 68 26.12 0.52 46.57
CA VAL A 68 27.00 0.68 45.38
C VAL A 68 26.17 0.82 44.10
N GLN A 69 25.15 -0.03 43.91
CA GLN A 69 24.26 0.04 42.74
C GLN A 69 23.44 1.33 42.74
N ARG A 70 22.94 1.79 43.90
CA ARG A 70 22.22 3.08 43.99
C ARG A 70 23.11 4.25 43.61
N ALA A 71 24.37 4.27 44.07
CA ALA A 71 25.34 5.31 43.72
C ALA A 71 25.61 5.31 42.21
N ALA A 72 25.83 4.13 41.61
CA ALA A 72 26.06 3.99 40.18
C ALA A 72 24.83 4.43 39.34
N ALA A 73 23.61 4.08 39.76
CA ALA A 73 22.38 4.55 39.12
C ALA A 73 22.20 6.07 39.21
N ALA A 74 22.53 6.67 40.36
CA ALA A 74 22.42 8.10 40.57
C ALA A 74 23.43 8.88 39.71
N GLN A 75 24.67 8.38 39.62
CA GLN A 75 25.71 8.96 38.78
C GLN A 75 25.33 8.87 37.28
N ALA A 76 24.88 7.71 36.80
CA ALA A 76 24.48 7.53 35.41
C ALA A 76 23.32 8.47 35.00
N ARG A 77 22.36 8.72 35.89
CA ARG A 77 21.28 9.68 35.66
C ARG A 77 21.78 11.13 35.63
N ALA A 78 22.76 11.49 36.47
CA ALA A 78 23.35 12.84 36.48
C ALA A 78 24.16 13.13 35.20
N GLU A 79 24.75 12.09 34.59
CA GLU A 79 25.51 12.17 33.34
C GLU A 79 24.61 12.05 32.08
N GLY A 80 23.29 11.89 32.24
CA GLY A 80 22.33 11.80 31.12
C GLY A 80 22.38 10.49 30.34
N GLY A 81 23.00 9.44 30.90
CA GLY A 81 23.14 8.13 30.24
C GLY A 81 21.82 7.35 30.18
N THR A 82 21.48 6.80 29.02
CA THR A 82 20.30 5.93 28.78
C THR A 82 20.63 4.43 28.77
N ALA A 83 21.91 4.07 28.92
CA ALA A 83 22.39 2.69 28.89
C ALA A 83 22.23 1.98 30.25
N SER A 84 22.09 0.65 30.21
CA SER A 84 22.09 -0.21 31.39
C SER A 84 23.43 -0.13 32.14
N VAL A 85 23.37 0.21 33.43
CA VAL A 85 24.56 0.28 34.31
C VAL A 85 25.05 -1.14 34.61
N GLU A 86 26.34 -1.39 34.40
CA GLU A 86 26.96 -2.70 34.66
C GLU A 86 26.80 -3.11 36.13
N GLY A 87 26.39 -4.36 36.38
CA GLY A 87 26.12 -4.88 37.72
C GLY A 87 24.72 -4.57 38.28
N MET A 88 23.80 -4.00 37.48
CA MET A 88 22.39 -3.92 37.84
C MET A 88 21.72 -5.29 37.79
N PRO A 89 20.79 -5.61 38.73
CA PRO A 89 20.00 -6.83 38.63
C PRO A 89 19.07 -6.77 37.42
N GLU A 90 18.80 -7.91 36.81
CA GLU A 90 17.89 -8.04 35.67
C GLU A 90 16.48 -7.57 36.05
N ALA A 91 15.78 -6.89 35.13
CA ALA A 91 14.43 -6.43 35.38
C ALA A 91 13.49 -7.60 35.68
N LEU A 92 12.67 -7.45 36.74
CA LEU A 92 11.68 -8.47 37.07
C LEU A 92 10.53 -8.43 36.06
N ALA A 93 10.08 -9.60 35.63
CA ALA A 93 8.97 -9.73 34.71
C ALA A 93 7.70 -9.09 35.29
N ALA A 94 7.04 -8.25 34.49
CA ALA A 94 5.74 -7.70 34.84
C ALA A 94 4.67 -8.81 34.75
N VAL A 95 3.69 -8.74 35.65
CA VAL A 95 2.55 -9.67 35.68
C VAL A 95 1.31 -8.95 35.17
N PHE A 96 0.59 -9.61 34.27
CA PHE A 96 -0.64 -9.08 33.69
C PHE A 96 -1.80 -10.01 34.01
N GLY A 97 -3.00 -9.45 34.10
CA GLY A 97 -4.19 -10.24 34.26
C GLY A 97 -5.47 -9.42 34.24
N SER A 98 -6.57 -10.11 34.51
CA SER A 98 -7.89 -9.50 34.64
C SER A 98 -8.69 -10.16 35.75
N PHE A 99 -9.66 -9.43 36.28
CA PHE A 99 -10.68 -9.95 37.18
C PHE A 99 -12.00 -9.22 36.90
N ARG A 100 -13.12 -9.85 37.24
CA ARG A 100 -14.44 -9.24 37.09
C ARG A 100 -15.03 -8.94 38.46
N VAL A 101 -15.71 -7.81 38.59
CA VAL A 101 -16.53 -7.49 39.76
C VAL A 101 -18.00 -7.65 39.34
N GLN A 102 -18.76 -8.40 40.13
CA GLN A 102 -20.20 -8.57 39.94
C GLN A 102 -20.89 -8.59 41.31
N GLY A 103 -21.90 -7.74 41.51
CA GLY A 103 -22.54 -7.55 42.81
C GLY A 103 -21.59 -7.04 43.89
N GLY A 104 -20.54 -6.28 43.51
CA GLY A 104 -19.50 -5.82 44.44
C GLY A 104 -18.51 -6.92 44.90
N GLU A 105 -18.63 -8.14 44.38
CA GLU A 105 -17.70 -9.24 44.65
C GLU A 105 -16.74 -9.48 43.50
N ILE A 106 -15.47 -9.74 43.83
CA ILE A 106 -14.47 -10.12 42.84
C ILE A 106 -14.72 -11.59 42.47
N GLN A 107 -15.09 -11.80 41.22
CA GLN A 107 -15.15 -13.11 40.58
C GLN A 107 -13.76 -13.38 39.99
N SER A 108 -12.97 -14.19 40.69
CA SER A 108 -11.65 -14.62 40.22
C SER A 108 -11.80 -15.53 39.00
N GLN A 109 -11.40 -15.07 37.82
CA GLN A 109 -11.01 -15.98 36.75
C GLN A 109 -9.53 -16.28 36.95
N THR A 110 -9.23 -17.44 37.51
CA THR A 110 -7.87 -18.02 37.53
C THR A 110 -7.48 -18.37 36.09
N GLY A 111 -7.15 -17.36 35.31
CA GLY A 111 -6.48 -17.48 34.02
C GLY A 111 -5.12 -16.81 34.15
N ILE A 112 -4.09 -17.59 34.43
CA ILE A 112 -2.73 -17.17 34.10
C ILE A 112 -2.72 -17.08 32.57
N GLU A 113 -2.56 -15.89 31.99
CA GLU A 113 -2.13 -15.80 30.59
C GLU A 113 -0.64 -16.21 30.55
N THR A 114 -0.38 -17.50 30.71
CA THR A 114 0.74 -18.11 30.01
C THR A 114 0.39 -18.03 28.53
N ASN A 115 1.35 -17.70 27.66
CA ASN A 115 1.22 -17.84 26.20
C ASN A 115 0.71 -19.25 25.87
N ALA A 116 -0.60 -19.43 25.86
CA ALA A 116 -1.26 -20.68 25.61
C ALA A 116 -1.72 -20.60 24.15
N THR A 117 -1.00 -21.30 23.30
CA THR A 117 -1.41 -21.69 21.94
C THR A 117 -2.60 -22.66 21.98
N ALA A 118 -3.61 -22.38 22.80
CA ALA A 118 -4.84 -23.13 22.88
C ALA A 118 -5.85 -22.46 21.94
N ALA A 119 -6.11 -23.14 20.82
CA ALA A 119 -7.17 -22.78 19.88
C ALA A 119 -8.50 -22.62 20.63
N ARG A 120 -8.94 -21.37 20.77
CA ARG A 120 -10.29 -21.03 21.22
C ARG A 120 -11.30 -21.59 20.21
N PRO A 121 -12.44 -22.15 20.64
CA PRO A 121 -13.57 -22.33 19.74
C PRO A 121 -13.99 -20.96 19.23
N LYS A 122 -13.97 -20.76 17.91
CA LYS A 122 -14.46 -19.55 17.24
C LYS A 122 -15.96 -19.38 17.51
N SER A 123 -16.34 -18.74 18.62
CA SER A 123 -17.53 -17.89 18.58
C SER A 123 -17.20 -16.81 17.56
N GLY A 124 -17.92 -16.79 16.43
CA GLY A 124 -17.59 -16.03 15.22
C GLY A 124 -16.78 -14.78 15.53
N GLU A 125 -15.53 -14.77 15.04
CA GLU A 125 -14.65 -13.61 15.14
C GLU A 125 -15.42 -12.42 14.58
N THR A 126 -15.97 -11.56 15.44
CA THR A 126 -16.11 -10.16 15.08
C THR A 126 -14.66 -9.67 15.02
N PRO A 127 -14.13 -9.36 13.82
CA PRO A 127 -12.81 -8.77 13.74
C PRO A 127 -12.80 -7.50 14.61
N ASN A 128 -11.72 -7.25 15.34
CA ASN A 128 -11.57 -5.99 16.06
C ASN A 128 -11.24 -4.91 15.02
N ASP A 129 -12.27 -4.44 14.31
CA ASP A 129 -12.14 -3.41 13.29
C ASP A 129 -12.01 -2.04 13.95
N GLN A 130 -11.08 -1.22 13.44
CA GLN A 130 -11.07 0.20 13.73
C GLN A 130 -11.98 0.90 12.73
N VAL A 131 -13.13 1.36 13.20
CA VAL A 131 -14.04 2.20 12.43
C VAL A 131 -13.82 3.64 12.85
N ILE A 132 -13.40 4.49 11.92
CA ILE A 132 -13.32 5.93 12.09
C ILE A 132 -14.53 6.53 11.34
N PRO A 133 -15.67 6.80 12.01
CA PRO A 133 -16.91 7.21 11.37
C PRO A 133 -16.93 8.70 10.97
N ASP A 134 -15.74 9.28 10.76
CA ASP A 134 -15.49 10.67 10.39
C ASP A 134 -14.17 10.76 9.60
N ASP A 135 -13.67 11.97 9.36
CA ASP A 135 -12.41 12.20 8.65
C ASP A 135 -11.19 11.64 9.41
N LEU A 136 -10.40 10.80 8.72
CA LEU A 136 -9.07 10.41 9.18
C LEU A 136 -8.00 11.31 8.52
N ILE A 137 -7.39 12.18 9.32
CA ILE A 137 -6.23 12.98 8.90
C ILE A 137 -4.96 12.30 9.40
N VAL A 138 -4.19 11.73 8.49
CA VAL A 138 -2.83 11.23 8.78
C VAL A 138 -1.82 12.29 8.38
N GLN A 139 -1.07 12.82 9.35
CA GLN A 139 0.05 13.73 9.07
C GLN A 139 1.31 12.92 8.74
N SER A 140 2.06 13.37 7.73
CA SER A 140 3.22 12.68 7.16
C SER A 140 2.87 11.44 6.33
N SER A 141 2.79 10.25 6.93
CA SER A 141 2.80 8.99 6.17
C SER A 141 1.88 7.91 6.75
N LEU A 142 1.26 7.12 5.87
CA LEU A 142 0.45 5.94 6.18
C LEU A 142 1.10 4.68 5.57
N CYS A 143 1.22 3.60 6.35
CA CYS A 143 1.53 2.26 5.82
C CYS A 143 0.28 1.37 5.88
N VAL A 144 -0.03 0.69 4.78
CA VAL A 144 -1.14 -0.28 4.70
C VAL A 144 -0.60 -1.61 4.18
N GLY A 145 -0.87 -2.68 4.93
CA GLY A 145 -0.51 -4.05 4.57
C GLY A 145 0.20 -4.82 5.69
N LEU A 146 0.19 -6.14 5.57
CA LEU A 146 0.76 -7.10 6.51
C LEU A 146 2.28 -6.93 6.71
N ASP A 147 3.00 -6.37 5.73
CA ASP A 147 4.46 -6.19 5.82
C ASP A 147 4.85 -4.81 6.39
N CYS A 148 3.90 -4.01 6.84
CA CYS A 148 4.17 -2.76 7.58
C CYS A 148 4.76 -3.08 8.95
N VAL A 149 5.81 -2.34 9.35
CA VAL A 149 6.49 -2.57 10.64
C VAL A 149 6.49 -1.32 11.53
N ASN A 150 6.55 -1.54 12.84
CA ASN A 150 6.65 -0.45 13.82
C ASN A 150 7.98 0.31 13.65
N ASN A 151 7.93 1.65 13.75
CA ASN A 151 9.07 2.55 13.56
C ASN A 151 9.74 2.48 12.17
N GLU A 152 8.99 2.15 11.11
CA GLU A 152 9.51 2.19 9.73
C GLU A 152 9.86 3.62 9.28
N SER A 153 10.93 3.76 8.49
CA SER A 153 11.28 5.02 7.85
C SER A 153 10.58 5.16 6.48
N PHE A 154 9.82 6.23 6.30
CA PHE A 154 8.99 6.46 5.11
C PHE A 154 9.70 7.24 3.99
N GLY A 155 10.78 7.95 4.28
CA GLY A 155 11.41 8.82 3.29
C GLY A 155 10.42 9.85 2.74
N PHE A 156 10.14 9.78 1.44
CA PHE A 156 9.19 10.66 0.74
C PHE A 156 7.81 10.05 0.49
N ASP A 157 7.55 8.82 0.95
CA ASP A 157 6.27 8.16 0.72
C ASP A 157 5.20 8.74 1.66
N THR A 158 4.15 9.32 1.08
CA THR A 158 2.94 9.73 1.82
C THR A 158 2.05 8.53 2.14
N ILE A 159 1.89 7.60 1.20
CA ILE A 159 1.16 6.34 1.41
C ILE A 159 2.04 5.21 0.88
N ARG A 160 2.32 4.23 1.74
CA ARG A 160 3.10 3.04 1.40
C ARG A 160 2.23 1.80 1.55
N MET A 161 2.00 1.08 0.46
CA MET A 161 1.31 -0.21 0.46
C MET A 161 2.36 -1.31 0.52
N LYS A 162 2.31 -2.23 1.49
CA LYS A 162 3.33 -3.27 1.67
C LYS A 162 2.73 -4.65 1.91
N GLU A 163 2.65 -5.44 0.86
CA GLU A 163 2.37 -6.88 0.84
C GLU A 163 2.86 -7.46 -0.50
N ASN A 164 2.71 -8.78 -0.69
CA ASN A 164 2.94 -9.41 -1.99
C ASN A 164 2.00 -8.89 -3.09
N ASN A 165 0.77 -8.50 -2.75
CA ASN A 165 -0.32 -8.22 -3.70
C ASN A 165 -1.11 -6.98 -3.32
N THR A 166 -0.51 -5.80 -3.52
CA THR A 166 -1.14 -4.54 -3.14
C THR A 166 -2.16 -4.07 -4.18
N ARG A 167 -3.32 -3.59 -3.71
CA ARG A 167 -4.44 -3.15 -4.53
C ARG A 167 -5.15 -1.97 -3.89
N ILE A 168 -5.68 -1.06 -4.70
CA ILE A 168 -6.68 -0.07 -4.26
C ILE A 168 -7.96 -0.39 -5.02
N LYS A 169 -8.98 -0.89 -4.31
CA LYS A 169 -10.28 -1.24 -4.89
C LYS A 169 -11.27 -0.09 -4.68
N PHE A 170 -11.99 0.25 -5.73
CA PHE A 170 -13.17 1.10 -5.73
C PHE A 170 -14.37 0.18 -5.94
N GLU A 171 -15.03 -0.17 -4.85
CA GLU A 171 -16.23 -1.00 -4.86
C GLU A 171 -17.46 -0.09 -4.87
N ASP A 172 -18.24 -0.16 -5.95
CA ASP A 172 -19.47 0.61 -6.07
C ASP A 172 -20.62 -0.17 -5.41
N THR A 173 -21.22 0.43 -4.39
CA THR A 173 -22.36 -0.15 -3.68
C THR A 173 -23.67 0.54 -4.05
N SER A 174 -23.70 1.30 -5.15
CA SER A 174 -24.88 2.04 -5.54
C SER A 174 -26.01 1.09 -5.95
N THR A 175 -27.25 1.54 -5.77
CA THR A 175 -28.45 0.80 -6.17
C THR A 175 -29.29 1.67 -7.08
N GLY A 176 -29.94 1.10 -8.11
CA GLY A 176 -30.82 1.83 -9.02
C GLY A 176 -30.19 2.02 -10.42
N THR A 177 -30.30 3.22 -10.98
CA THR A 177 -29.86 3.53 -12.37
C THR A 177 -28.52 4.27 -12.44
N PHE A 178 -27.70 4.19 -11.40
CA PHE A 178 -26.35 4.77 -11.40
C PHE A 178 -25.35 3.83 -12.09
N PRO A 179 -24.22 4.34 -12.59
CA PRO A 179 -23.08 3.50 -12.95
C PRO A 179 -22.67 2.63 -11.76
N ALA A 180 -22.31 1.37 -12.01
CA ALA A 180 -22.10 0.36 -10.96
C ALA A 180 -20.87 -0.54 -11.24
N ASP A 181 -19.89 -0.03 -11.99
CA ASP A 181 -18.66 -0.76 -12.25
C ASP A 181 -17.69 -0.61 -11.08
N ASP A 182 -17.19 -1.73 -10.58
CA ASP A 182 -16.09 -1.80 -9.64
C ASP A 182 -14.77 -1.61 -10.39
N TRP A 183 -13.90 -0.75 -9.86
CA TRP A 183 -12.59 -0.47 -10.44
C TRP A 183 -11.47 -0.81 -9.46
N GLN A 184 -10.26 -1.05 -9.98
CA GLN A 184 -9.11 -1.36 -9.15
C GLN A 184 -7.82 -0.80 -9.76
N LEU A 185 -6.97 -0.26 -8.91
CA LEU A 185 -5.56 -0.04 -9.21
C LEU A 185 -4.77 -1.25 -8.73
N THR A 186 -3.99 -1.83 -9.64
CA THR A 186 -3.26 -3.07 -9.41
C THR A 186 -1.79 -2.89 -9.68
N ALA A 187 -0.97 -3.20 -8.68
CA ALA A 187 0.48 -3.34 -8.83
C ALA A 187 0.87 -4.81 -8.76
N ASN A 188 1.52 -5.30 -9.81
CA ASN A 188 1.99 -6.66 -10.05
C ASN A 188 0.87 -7.73 -10.05
N ASP A 189 1.07 -8.78 -10.84
CA ASP A 189 0.24 -9.98 -10.79
C ASP A 189 0.49 -10.77 -9.50
N ASP A 190 -0.48 -11.63 -9.16
CA ASP A 190 -0.45 -12.52 -8.00
C ASP A 190 0.07 -13.93 -8.30
N ALA A 191 0.00 -14.35 -9.55
CA ALA A 191 0.56 -15.61 -10.00
C ALA A 191 2.10 -15.60 -10.01
N SER A 192 2.70 -16.76 -9.71
CA SER A 192 4.12 -16.98 -9.93
C SER A 192 4.48 -16.79 -11.41
N ASN A 193 5.51 -15.99 -11.68
CA ASN A 193 5.89 -15.52 -13.03
C ASN A 193 4.82 -14.67 -13.75
N GLY A 194 3.90 -14.08 -12.99
CA GLY A 194 2.99 -13.07 -13.50
C GLY A 194 3.72 -11.80 -13.95
N LEU A 195 2.98 -10.86 -14.53
CA LEU A 195 3.52 -9.61 -15.03
C LEU A 195 3.91 -8.67 -13.88
N ASN A 196 5.11 -8.11 -13.97
CA ASN A 196 5.44 -6.87 -13.27
C ASN A 196 4.71 -5.74 -13.99
N ARG A 197 3.70 -5.15 -13.36
CA ARG A 197 2.84 -4.17 -14.02
C ARG A 197 2.16 -3.20 -13.06
N PHE A 198 1.69 -2.09 -13.61
CA PHE A 198 0.70 -1.23 -12.97
C PHE A 198 -0.51 -1.09 -13.91
N SER A 199 -1.72 -1.34 -13.39
CA SER A 199 -2.93 -1.45 -14.20
C SER A 199 -4.13 -0.72 -13.60
N ILE A 200 -5.01 -0.28 -14.50
CA ILE A 200 -6.40 0.10 -14.18
C ILE A 200 -7.28 -1.03 -14.66
N GLU A 201 -8.02 -1.64 -13.75
CA GLU A 201 -8.83 -2.82 -14.01
C GLU A 201 -10.31 -2.51 -13.72
N ASN A 202 -11.20 -2.93 -14.63
CA ASN A 202 -12.63 -2.96 -14.40
C ASN A 202 -12.99 -4.37 -13.92
N ILE A 203 -13.29 -4.49 -12.63
CA ILE A 203 -13.51 -5.75 -11.95
C ILE A 203 -14.88 -6.32 -12.29
N THR A 204 -15.90 -5.47 -12.44
CA THR A 204 -17.24 -5.89 -12.88
C THR A 204 -17.21 -6.55 -14.26
N ALA A 205 -16.53 -5.92 -15.21
CA ALA A 205 -16.42 -6.42 -16.58
C ALA A 205 -15.30 -7.46 -16.77
N ALA A 206 -14.47 -7.70 -15.75
CA ALA A 206 -13.25 -8.51 -15.83
C ALA A 206 -12.32 -8.08 -16.99
N THR A 207 -12.14 -6.76 -17.15
CA THR A 207 -11.27 -6.20 -18.21
C THR A 207 -10.14 -5.37 -17.61
N VAL A 208 -9.06 -5.22 -18.39
CA VAL A 208 -7.92 -4.38 -18.05
C VAL A 208 -7.72 -3.33 -19.14
N PRO A 209 -8.40 -2.17 -19.05
CA PRO A 209 -8.32 -1.15 -20.10
C PRO A 209 -6.94 -0.50 -20.24
N PHE A 210 -6.14 -0.49 -19.18
CA PHE A 210 -4.80 0.12 -19.20
C PHE A 210 -3.80 -0.67 -18.37
N THR A 211 -2.59 -0.84 -18.92
CA THR A 211 -1.47 -1.50 -18.26
C THR A 211 -0.15 -0.87 -18.69
N VAL A 212 0.72 -0.59 -17.73
CA VAL A 212 2.13 -0.28 -17.93
C VAL A 212 2.95 -1.43 -17.35
N GLN A 213 3.73 -2.13 -18.18
CA GLN A 213 4.64 -3.17 -17.70
C GLN A 213 5.88 -2.55 -17.05
N GLY A 214 6.46 -3.23 -16.06
CA GLY A 214 7.54 -2.69 -15.22
C GLY A 214 8.83 -2.35 -15.96
N SER A 215 9.04 -2.89 -17.17
CA SER A 215 10.18 -2.57 -18.03
C SER A 215 9.91 -1.47 -19.06
N ALA A 216 8.72 -0.86 -19.05
CA ALA A 216 8.41 0.25 -19.96
C ALA A 216 9.40 1.42 -19.71
N PRO A 217 10.09 1.91 -20.76
CA PRO A 217 11.07 2.98 -20.60
C PRO A 217 10.41 4.33 -20.29
N ASN A 218 11.22 5.31 -19.90
CA ASN A 218 10.77 6.68 -19.71
C ASN A 218 10.06 7.20 -20.98
N ASN A 219 8.94 7.89 -20.78
CA ASN A 219 8.17 8.52 -21.85
C ASN A 219 7.57 7.54 -22.87
N SER A 220 7.31 6.27 -22.50
CA SER A 220 6.54 5.33 -23.34
C SER A 220 5.19 5.92 -23.76
N LEU A 221 4.51 6.60 -22.82
CA LEU A 221 3.38 7.49 -23.07
C LEU A 221 3.60 8.75 -22.23
N TYR A 222 3.69 9.91 -22.88
CA TYR A 222 3.89 11.19 -22.23
C TYR A 222 2.88 12.20 -22.75
N ILE A 223 2.26 12.97 -21.85
CA ILE A 223 1.36 14.07 -22.22
C ILE A 223 1.99 15.35 -21.66
N ASN A 224 2.39 16.27 -22.55
CA ASN A 224 3.04 17.51 -22.13
C ASN A 224 2.02 18.53 -21.60
N ALA A 225 2.51 19.67 -21.09
CA ALA A 225 1.66 20.75 -20.56
C ALA A 225 0.73 21.40 -21.60
N ASN A 226 0.97 21.22 -22.90
CA ASN A 226 0.12 21.69 -23.99
C ASN A 226 -0.91 20.64 -24.46
N GLY A 227 -0.94 19.48 -23.79
CA GLY A 227 -1.80 18.35 -24.13
C GLY A 227 -1.32 17.54 -25.34
N ASP A 228 -0.07 17.69 -25.77
CA ASP A 228 0.50 16.90 -26.86
C ASP A 228 0.97 15.53 -26.36
N VAL A 229 0.75 14.49 -27.16
CA VAL A 229 1.09 13.10 -26.83
C VAL A 229 2.44 12.73 -27.46
N GLY A 230 3.38 12.34 -26.62
CA GLY A 230 4.64 11.72 -27.01
C GLY A 230 4.61 10.21 -26.78
N LEU A 231 4.99 9.44 -27.81
CA LEU A 231 5.29 8.02 -27.72
C LEU A 231 6.79 7.85 -27.92
N GLY A 232 7.51 7.54 -26.83
CA GLY A 232 8.97 7.47 -26.81
C GLY A 232 9.69 8.82 -26.65
N THR A 233 8.96 9.91 -26.37
CA THR A 233 9.54 11.26 -26.23
C THR A 233 8.81 12.11 -25.20
N ALA A 234 9.56 12.88 -24.40
CA ALA A 234 9.02 13.90 -23.50
C ALA A 234 8.82 15.27 -24.17
N VAL A 235 9.32 15.44 -25.40
CA VAL A 235 9.31 16.72 -26.13
C VAL A 235 8.59 16.50 -27.47
N PRO A 236 7.27 16.23 -27.46
CA PRO A 236 6.52 16.09 -28.70
C PRO A 236 6.55 17.42 -29.47
N GLY A 237 6.95 17.35 -30.75
CA GLY A 237 7.01 18.52 -31.64
C GLY A 237 5.66 18.82 -32.34
N LEU A 238 4.72 17.88 -32.26
CA LEU A 238 3.36 17.94 -32.78
C LEU A 238 2.39 17.36 -31.76
N LYS A 239 1.08 17.56 -31.98
CA LYS A 239 -0.01 17.03 -31.14
C LYS A 239 0.11 15.53 -30.83
N LEU A 240 0.64 14.76 -31.78
CA LEU A 240 1.08 13.39 -31.60
C LEU A 240 2.48 13.26 -32.20
N SER A 241 3.45 12.81 -31.41
CA SER A 241 4.83 12.59 -31.84
C SER A 241 5.27 11.17 -31.49
N LEU A 242 5.72 10.42 -32.49
CA LEU A 242 6.31 9.09 -32.33
C LEU A 242 7.82 9.22 -32.50
N SER A 243 8.58 8.73 -31.52
CA SER A 243 10.04 8.77 -31.53
C SER A 243 10.58 7.38 -31.29
N ASP A 244 11.35 6.88 -32.24
CA ASP A 244 12.08 5.62 -32.16
C ASP A 244 13.42 5.76 -32.88
N THR A 245 14.32 4.81 -32.66
CA THR A 245 15.66 4.76 -33.25
C THR A 245 15.65 4.45 -34.74
N ASP A 246 14.70 3.64 -35.21
CA ASP A 246 14.51 3.32 -36.62
C ASP A 246 13.02 3.11 -36.93
N THR A 247 12.53 3.75 -37.99
CA THR A 247 11.20 3.55 -38.56
C THR A 247 10.04 3.70 -37.55
N PRO A 248 9.87 4.86 -36.91
CA PRO A 248 8.64 5.17 -36.19
C PRO A 248 7.42 4.97 -37.12
N SER A 249 6.40 4.28 -36.62
CA SER A 249 5.28 3.83 -37.44
C SER A 249 3.97 3.77 -36.66
N ILE A 250 2.87 3.86 -37.41
CA ILE A 250 1.52 3.61 -36.92
C ILE A 250 0.98 2.38 -37.66
N ARG A 251 0.45 1.43 -36.91
CA ARG A 251 -0.15 0.20 -37.43
C ARG A 251 -1.67 0.25 -37.37
N LEU A 252 -2.31 -0.17 -38.44
CA LEU A 252 -3.72 -0.51 -38.52
C LEU A 252 -3.83 -2.01 -38.72
N GLU A 253 -4.37 -2.71 -37.71
CA GLU A 253 -4.47 -4.17 -37.71
C GLU A 253 -5.93 -4.60 -37.61
N GLN A 254 -6.42 -5.25 -38.68
CA GLN A 254 -7.68 -5.98 -38.70
C GLN A 254 -7.39 -7.44 -38.41
N THR A 255 -7.96 -7.95 -37.32
CA THR A 255 -7.83 -9.35 -36.92
C THR A 255 -8.85 -10.24 -37.63
N GLY A 256 -8.71 -11.56 -37.46
CA GLY A 256 -9.67 -12.55 -37.97
C GLY A 256 -10.96 -12.66 -37.16
N ALA A 257 -11.12 -11.84 -36.11
CA ALA A 257 -12.28 -11.89 -35.24
C ALA A 257 -13.58 -11.63 -36.04
N GLY A 258 -14.64 -12.36 -35.72
CA GLY A 258 -15.92 -12.24 -36.43
C GLY A 258 -15.92 -12.82 -37.86
N GLY A 259 -14.92 -13.63 -38.24
CA GLY A 259 -14.88 -14.29 -39.55
C GLY A 259 -14.44 -13.38 -40.71
N ILE A 260 -13.81 -12.25 -40.38
CA ILE A 260 -13.28 -11.30 -41.36
C ILE A 260 -11.87 -11.72 -41.77
N THR A 261 -11.48 -11.52 -43.03
CA THR A 261 -10.09 -11.78 -43.47
C THR A 261 -9.13 -10.82 -42.78
N PRO A 262 -8.07 -11.28 -42.09
CA PRO A 262 -7.10 -10.39 -41.45
C PRO A 262 -6.37 -9.50 -42.45
N GLN A 263 -6.12 -8.24 -42.08
CA GLN A 263 -5.37 -7.30 -42.92
C GLN A 263 -4.59 -6.32 -42.03
N THR A 264 -3.31 -6.13 -42.32
CA THR A 264 -2.43 -5.23 -41.54
C THR A 264 -1.73 -4.24 -42.45
N TRP A 265 -1.83 -2.96 -42.11
CA TRP A 265 -1.18 -1.85 -42.80
C TRP A 265 -0.33 -1.02 -41.84
N ASP A 266 0.87 -0.65 -42.28
CA ASP A 266 1.71 0.30 -41.53
C ASP A 266 1.90 1.60 -42.33
N MET A 267 1.84 2.73 -41.64
CA MET A 267 2.31 4.03 -42.11
C MET A 267 3.60 4.36 -41.37
N ALA A 268 4.70 4.58 -42.08
CA ALA A 268 6.01 4.75 -41.44
C ALA A 268 6.92 5.71 -42.21
N GLY A 269 7.94 6.21 -41.51
CA GLY A 269 8.97 7.05 -42.10
C GLY A 269 10.32 6.85 -41.43
N ASN A 270 11.39 6.84 -42.24
CA ASN A 270 12.78 6.80 -41.77
C ASN A 270 13.72 7.43 -42.82
N GLU A 271 15.03 7.27 -42.65
CA GLU A 271 16.06 7.75 -43.56
C GLU A 271 16.01 7.10 -44.96
N ALA A 272 15.26 6.02 -45.14
CA ALA A 272 15.03 5.37 -46.43
C ALA A 272 13.73 5.84 -47.12
N GLY A 273 12.87 6.60 -46.43
CA GLY A 273 11.68 7.26 -46.99
C GLY A 273 10.42 7.19 -46.12
N PHE A 274 9.34 7.79 -46.61
CA PHE A 274 7.99 7.66 -46.07
C PHE A 274 7.21 6.64 -46.91
N PHE A 275 6.45 5.74 -46.28
CA PHE A 275 5.74 4.69 -47.00
C PHE A 275 4.48 4.18 -46.32
N VAL A 276 3.61 3.59 -47.13
CA VAL A 276 2.50 2.73 -46.70
C VAL A 276 2.86 1.29 -47.07
N ARG A 277 2.86 0.41 -46.07
CA ARG A 277 3.25 -0.99 -46.18
C ARG A 277 2.05 -1.91 -45.95
N ASP A 278 1.79 -2.80 -46.89
CA ASP A 278 0.90 -3.94 -46.71
C ASP A 278 1.69 -5.08 -46.03
N VAL A 279 1.50 -5.25 -44.73
CA VAL A 279 2.22 -6.26 -43.95
C VAL A 279 1.73 -7.66 -44.31
N THR A 280 0.42 -7.81 -44.55
CA THR A 280 -0.21 -9.09 -44.90
C THR A 280 0.27 -9.61 -46.26
N ALA A 281 0.48 -8.72 -47.23
CA ALA A 281 0.94 -9.08 -48.57
C ALA A 281 2.48 -9.17 -48.70
N GLY A 282 3.19 -9.54 -47.64
CA GLY A 282 4.65 -9.71 -47.67
C GLY A 282 5.43 -8.40 -47.53
N SER A 283 4.90 -7.44 -46.76
CA SER A 283 5.54 -6.14 -46.49
C SER A 283 5.75 -5.29 -47.75
N LEU A 284 4.85 -5.38 -48.73
CA LEU A 284 4.91 -4.59 -49.95
C LEU A 284 4.75 -3.10 -49.64
N LEU A 285 5.67 -2.29 -50.16
CA LEU A 285 5.62 -0.84 -50.04
C LEU A 285 4.76 -0.26 -51.16
N SER A 286 3.45 -0.46 -51.06
CA SER A 286 2.46 -0.06 -52.08
C SER A 286 2.47 1.43 -52.40
N PHE A 287 2.93 2.25 -51.45
CA PHE A 287 3.23 3.66 -51.66
C PHE A 287 4.55 4.01 -50.96
N ARG A 288 5.46 4.70 -51.65
CA ARG A 288 6.74 5.14 -51.09
C ARG A 288 7.21 6.46 -51.69
N ILE A 289 7.53 7.41 -50.83
CA ILE A 289 8.27 8.63 -51.17
C ILE A 289 9.69 8.45 -50.64
N ARG A 290 10.68 8.50 -51.53
CA ARG A 290 12.09 8.45 -51.13
C ARG A 290 12.56 9.81 -50.61
N PRO A 291 13.56 9.84 -49.71
CA PRO A 291 14.17 11.09 -49.25
C PRO A 291 14.65 11.92 -50.44
N GLY A 292 14.42 13.22 -50.40
CA GLY A 292 14.80 14.14 -51.47
C GLY A 292 13.88 14.15 -52.69
N ALA A 293 12.74 13.44 -52.67
CA ALA A 293 11.73 13.59 -53.73
C ALA A 293 11.31 15.06 -53.86
N PRO A 294 11.33 15.65 -55.08
CA PRO A 294 10.92 17.03 -55.29
C PRO A 294 9.46 17.29 -54.90
N GLY A 295 9.15 18.55 -54.58
CA GLY A 295 7.77 19.00 -54.42
C GLY A 295 6.92 18.67 -55.66
N SER A 296 5.65 18.32 -55.43
CA SER A 296 4.70 17.94 -56.47
C SER A 296 5.14 16.76 -57.36
N SER A 297 5.95 15.84 -56.83
CA SER A 297 6.22 14.53 -57.47
C SER A 297 4.93 13.75 -57.74
N LEU A 298 3.97 13.84 -56.82
CA LEU A 298 2.55 13.51 -56.99
C LEU A 298 1.76 14.60 -56.26
N ASP A 299 0.90 15.31 -56.98
CA ASP A 299 0.12 16.45 -56.47
C ASP A 299 -1.34 16.31 -56.90
N ILE A 300 -2.27 16.70 -56.04
CA ILE A 300 -3.70 16.78 -56.38
C ILE A 300 -4.12 18.23 -56.13
N ALA A 301 -4.33 18.96 -57.22
CA ALA A 301 -4.70 20.36 -57.16
C ALA A 301 -6.11 20.54 -56.58
N ALA A 302 -6.42 21.76 -56.11
CA ALA A 302 -7.71 22.09 -55.49
C ALA A 302 -8.94 21.87 -56.41
N ASN A 303 -8.72 21.83 -57.73
CA ASN A 303 -9.75 21.51 -58.72
C ASN A 303 -9.89 20.00 -59.00
N GLY A 304 -9.13 19.15 -58.29
CA GLY A 304 -9.14 17.69 -58.42
C GLY A 304 -8.22 17.12 -59.51
N ASN A 305 -7.50 17.96 -60.26
CA ASN A 305 -6.54 17.48 -61.27
C ASN A 305 -5.29 16.89 -60.59
N VAL A 306 -4.74 15.83 -61.16
CA VAL A 306 -3.53 15.16 -60.66
C VAL A 306 -2.31 15.60 -61.47
N GLY A 307 -1.26 16.04 -60.77
CA GLY A 307 0.04 16.38 -61.34
C GLY A 307 1.13 15.36 -60.98
N ILE A 308 1.96 14.99 -61.95
CA ILE A 308 3.20 14.24 -61.77
C ILE A 308 4.37 15.15 -62.19
N GLY A 309 5.15 15.61 -61.20
CA GLY A 309 6.23 16.58 -61.41
C GLY A 309 5.76 18.04 -61.54
N THR A 310 4.49 18.35 -61.25
CA THR A 310 3.93 19.70 -61.33
C THR A 310 2.79 19.91 -60.34
N GLY A 311 2.82 21.04 -59.62
CA GLY A 311 1.72 21.48 -58.74
C GLY A 311 0.65 22.31 -59.47
N ASN A 312 0.79 22.52 -60.78
CA ASN A 312 -0.18 23.26 -61.60
C ASN A 312 -0.66 22.43 -62.81
N PRO A 313 -1.37 21.31 -62.58
CA PRO A 313 -1.85 20.43 -63.63
C PRO A 313 -2.88 21.11 -64.55
N GLN A 314 -2.62 21.15 -65.87
CA GLN A 314 -3.49 21.76 -66.89
C GLN A 314 -4.51 20.78 -67.51
N ALA A 315 -4.47 19.52 -67.09
CA ALA A 315 -5.39 18.46 -67.49
C ALA A 315 -5.73 17.59 -66.28
N LYS A 316 -6.76 16.74 -66.40
CA LYS A 316 -7.18 15.82 -65.32
C LYS A 316 -6.00 14.99 -64.77
N LEU A 317 -5.10 14.57 -65.66
CA LEU A 317 -3.80 14.02 -65.34
C LEU A 317 -2.76 14.79 -66.17
N HIS A 318 -1.80 15.45 -65.52
CA HIS A 318 -0.71 16.20 -66.15
C HIS A 318 0.64 15.64 -65.69
N VAL A 319 1.45 15.14 -66.63
CA VAL A 319 2.83 14.71 -66.38
C VAL A 319 3.75 15.74 -67.03
N ALA A 320 4.62 16.37 -66.24
CA ALA A 320 5.55 17.41 -66.68
C ALA A 320 6.80 16.85 -67.39
#